data_AF-A0A1V5SMR1-F1
#
_entry.id   AF-A0A1V5SMR1-F1
#
_cell.length_a   1.000
_cell.length_b   1.000
_cell.length_c   1.000
_cell.angle_alpha   90.00
_cell.angle_beta   90.00
_cell.angle_gamma   90.00
#
_symmetry.space_group_name_H-M   'P 1'
#
loop_
_entity.id
_entity.type
_entity.pdbx_description
1 polymer ?
#
loop_
_entity_poly.entity_id
_entity_poly.type
_entity_poly.pdbx_seq_one_letter_code
_entity_poly.pdbx_strand_id
1 'polypeptide(L)'
;MTAQIPDEFIFKGKKYELIGIKGDDLFSPETFGMEPEMIHTACYRGFYAKYRFTREVLYLSELTINEKNNNYLPINGIKPIGNPLHEMTYRKLNLIIPFTGKIRLARNFLNEYYVHMGFQSPWAYETVLDITIKEGKVIDIKDRSEEFKLKWQEIKQQEINNVVDWINDAFSLDMDLE
;
A
#
# COMPACT_ATOMS: atom_id res chain seq x y z
N MET A 1 -0.46 2.08 19.21
CA MET A 1 -0.36 2.48 17.79
C MET A 1 -1.31 1.59 16.99
N THR A 2 -1.98 2.14 15.99
CA THR A 2 -2.87 1.40 15.08
C THR A 2 -2.13 1.20 13.75
N ALA A 3 -2.33 0.07 13.09
CA ALA A 3 -1.83 -0.18 11.74
C ALA A 3 -2.22 0.96 10.77
N GLN A 4 -1.30 1.39 9.90
CA GLN A 4 -1.62 2.36 8.86
C GLN A 4 -2.47 1.70 7.78
N ILE A 5 -3.50 2.39 7.28
CA ILE A 5 -4.30 1.95 6.13
C ILE A 5 -3.36 1.79 4.94
N PRO A 6 -3.20 0.56 4.39
CA PRO A 6 -2.36 0.33 3.24
C PRO A 6 -3.03 0.88 1.97
N ASP A 7 -2.21 1.23 0.99
CA ASP A 7 -2.72 1.51 -0.35
C ASP A 7 -3.24 0.21 -0.98
N GLU A 8 -4.40 0.28 -1.65
CA GLU A 8 -5.05 -0.88 -2.28
C GLU A 8 -4.65 -0.99 -3.76
N PHE A 9 -4.35 -2.19 -4.23
CA PHE A 9 -4.05 -2.48 -5.63
C PHE A 9 -5.06 -3.46 -6.21
N ILE A 10 -5.64 -3.12 -7.36
CA ILE A 10 -6.45 -4.02 -8.16
C ILE A 10 -5.59 -4.63 -9.27
N PHE A 11 -5.30 -5.93 -9.15
CA PHE A 11 -4.54 -6.70 -10.13
C PHE A 11 -5.33 -7.92 -10.58
N LYS A 12 -5.52 -8.09 -11.90
CA LYS A 12 -6.32 -9.19 -12.49
C LYS A 12 -7.70 -9.38 -11.83
N GLY A 13 -8.36 -8.27 -11.49
CA GLY A 13 -9.70 -8.26 -10.86
C GLY A 13 -9.71 -8.61 -9.36
N LYS A 14 -8.55 -8.86 -8.76
CA LYS A 14 -8.41 -9.14 -7.32
C LYS A 14 -7.81 -7.93 -6.61
N LYS A 15 -8.20 -7.76 -5.35
CA LYS A 15 -7.67 -6.73 -4.46
C LYS A 15 -6.45 -7.25 -3.72
N TYR A 16 -5.46 -6.39 -3.58
CA TYR A 16 -4.22 -6.59 -2.86
C TYR A 16 -3.92 -5.37 -2.01
N GLU A 17 -3.18 -5.57 -0.93
CA GLU A 17 -2.62 -4.54 -0.07
C GLU A 17 -1.14 -4.35 -0.42
N LEU A 18 -0.68 -3.10 -0.43
CA LEU A 18 0.74 -2.79 -0.53
C LEU A 18 1.42 -3.09 0.81
N ILE A 19 2.34 -4.05 0.79
CA ILE A 19 3.11 -4.48 1.98
C ILE A 19 4.62 -4.34 1.79
N GLY A 20 5.07 -3.81 0.65
CA GLY A 20 6.47 -3.44 0.44
C GLY A 20 6.66 -2.61 -0.83
N ILE A 21 7.63 -1.70 -0.82
CA ILE A 21 7.98 -0.84 -1.95
C ILE A 21 9.48 -0.53 -1.98
N LYS A 22 10.06 -0.52 -3.17
CA LYS A 22 11.46 -0.11 -3.41
C LYS A 22 11.57 0.55 -4.77
N GLY A 23 12.14 1.74 -4.83
CA GLY A 23 12.25 2.54 -6.05
C GLY A 23 11.67 3.93 -5.83
N ASP A 24 11.02 4.47 -6.86
CA ASP A 24 10.39 5.79 -6.83
C ASP A 24 9.21 5.87 -5.84
N ASP A 25 8.76 7.08 -5.53
CA ASP A 25 7.47 7.26 -4.85
C ASP A 25 6.29 6.95 -5.81
N LEU A 26 5.25 6.27 -5.32
CA LEU A 26 4.07 5.97 -6.14
C LEU A 26 3.28 7.23 -6.50
N PHE A 27 2.86 7.99 -5.50
CA PHE A 27 2.04 9.19 -5.66
C PHE A 27 2.10 10.04 -4.40
N SER A 28 2.20 11.36 -4.57
CA SER A 28 2.02 12.33 -3.50
C SER A 28 0.98 13.38 -3.91
N PRO A 29 -0.04 13.67 -3.08
CA PRO A 29 -0.98 14.77 -3.32
C PRO A 29 -0.30 16.14 -3.46
N GLU A 30 0.88 16.32 -2.87
CA GLU A 30 1.65 17.55 -2.94
C GLU A 30 2.05 17.91 -4.38
N THR A 31 2.18 16.90 -5.26
CA THR A 31 2.42 17.11 -6.70
C THR A 31 1.29 17.86 -7.40
N PHE A 32 0.10 17.90 -6.78
CA PHE A 32 -1.06 18.66 -7.22
C PHE A 32 -1.32 19.91 -6.37
N GLY A 33 -0.39 20.29 -5.49
CA GLY A 33 -0.50 21.47 -4.63
C GLY A 33 -1.43 21.30 -3.43
N MET A 34 -1.69 20.07 -3.00
CA MET A 34 -2.50 19.75 -1.82
C MET A 34 -1.60 19.28 -0.67
N GLU A 35 -1.87 19.76 0.55
CA GLU A 35 -1.12 19.38 1.75
C GLU A 35 -1.95 18.39 2.60
N PRO A 36 -1.61 17.09 2.62
CA PRO A 36 -2.35 16.11 3.41
C PRO A 36 -2.13 16.32 4.91
N GLU A 37 -3.20 16.20 5.70
CA GLU A 37 -3.17 16.20 7.16
C GLU A 37 -3.75 14.89 7.70
N MET A 38 -3.23 14.42 8.84
CA MET A 38 -3.66 13.17 9.48
C MET A 38 -5.20 13.04 9.52
N ILE A 39 -5.74 11.92 9.03
CA ILE A 39 -7.19 11.63 9.05
C ILE A 39 -7.58 11.08 10.43
N HIS A 40 -6.83 10.09 10.92
CA HIS A 40 -7.02 9.39 12.18
C HIS A 40 -5.77 8.56 12.52
N THR A 41 -5.72 7.87 13.66
CA THR A 41 -4.53 7.09 14.10
C THR A 41 -4.14 5.95 13.16
N ALA A 42 -5.05 5.47 12.32
CA ALA A 42 -4.72 4.51 11.26
C ALA A 42 -4.32 5.18 9.92
N CYS A 43 -4.18 6.51 9.83
CA CYS A 43 -3.80 7.22 8.61
C CYS A 43 -3.06 8.53 8.95
N TYR A 44 -1.87 8.38 9.51
CA TYR A 44 -1.00 9.52 9.85
C TYR A 44 -0.56 10.32 8.62
N ARG A 45 -0.35 9.66 7.47
CA ARG A 45 0.03 10.28 6.19
C ARG A 45 -1.04 11.23 5.64
N GLY A 46 -2.28 11.16 6.12
CA GLY A 46 -3.37 12.02 5.69
C GLY A 46 -4.01 11.66 4.35
N PHE A 47 -3.53 10.60 3.69
CA PHE A 47 -4.13 10.07 2.48
C PHE A 47 -3.84 8.57 2.27
N TYR A 48 -4.72 7.91 1.53
CA TYR A 48 -4.54 6.57 1.00
C TYR A 48 -5.06 6.48 -0.43
N ALA A 49 -4.43 5.62 -1.22
CA ALA A 49 -4.63 5.53 -2.65
C ALA A 49 -5.10 4.14 -3.07
N LYS A 50 -5.86 4.11 -4.15
CA LYS A 50 -6.24 2.87 -4.84
C LYS A 50 -5.67 2.87 -6.24
N TYR A 51 -4.83 1.89 -6.51
CA TYR A 51 -4.21 1.67 -7.80
C TYR A 51 -4.86 0.52 -8.55
N ARG A 52 -4.70 0.50 -9.86
CA ARG A 52 -5.19 -0.57 -10.73
C ARG A 52 -4.23 -0.80 -11.87
N PHE A 53 -3.91 -2.06 -12.13
CA PHE A 53 -3.22 -2.43 -13.35
C PHE A 53 -4.22 -2.67 -14.48
N THR A 54 -4.04 -1.99 -15.61
CA THR A 54 -4.82 -2.19 -16.83
C THR A 54 -3.88 -2.37 -18.00
N ARG A 55 -3.99 -3.50 -18.71
CA ARG A 55 -3.06 -3.83 -19.81
C ARG A 55 -1.60 -3.63 -19.38
N GLU A 56 -1.28 -4.09 -18.17
CA GLU A 56 0.06 -3.99 -17.56
C GLU A 56 0.55 -2.57 -17.23
N VAL A 57 -0.27 -1.53 -17.39
CA VAL A 57 0.04 -0.16 -16.95
C VAL A 57 -0.59 0.12 -15.58
N LEU A 58 0.17 0.75 -14.69
CA LEU A 58 -0.24 1.18 -13.36
C LEU A 58 -1.00 2.51 -13.42
N TYR A 59 -2.22 2.51 -12.89
CA TYR A 59 -3.05 3.70 -12.77
C TYR A 59 -3.43 3.99 -11.33
N LEU A 60 -3.41 5.26 -10.93
CA LEU A 60 -4.15 5.73 -9.76
C LEU A 60 -5.63 5.85 -10.14
N SER A 61 -6.48 5.10 -9.45
CA SER A 61 -7.92 5.02 -9.69
C SER A 61 -8.72 5.87 -8.71
N GLU A 62 -8.35 5.84 -7.43
CA GLU A 62 -8.98 6.62 -6.37
C GLU A 62 -7.91 7.19 -5.43
N LEU A 63 -8.16 8.39 -4.90
CA LEU A 63 -7.37 9.01 -3.85
C LEU A 63 -8.34 9.49 -2.79
N THR A 64 -8.16 9.05 -1.55
CA THR A 64 -8.82 9.65 -0.40
C THR A 64 -7.80 10.46 0.38
N ILE A 65 -8.14 11.70 0.70
CA ILE A 65 -7.24 12.65 1.37
C ILE A 65 -8.04 13.53 2.33
N ASN A 66 -7.44 13.84 3.48
CA ASN A 66 -7.79 14.98 4.30
C ASN A 66 -6.81 16.12 3.98
N GLU A 67 -7.29 17.20 3.36
CA GLU A 67 -6.43 18.33 2.98
C GLU A 67 -6.49 19.40 4.07
N LYS A 68 -5.31 19.81 4.57
CA LYS A 68 -5.12 20.65 5.75
C LYS A 68 -5.93 21.95 5.75
N ASN A 69 -6.05 22.61 4.60
CA ASN A 69 -6.68 23.92 4.46
C ASN A 69 -8.07 23.84 3.82
N ASN A 70 -8.64 22.64 3.68
CA ASN A 70 -9.83 22.38 2.88
C ASN A 70 -9.72 22.85 1.42
N ASN A 71 -8.49 22.97 0.90
CA ASN A 71 -8.20 23.43 -0.45
C ASN A 71 -8.10 22.25 -1.42
N TYR A 72 -9.23 21.58 -1.63
CA TYR A 72 -9.33 20.42 -2.52
C TYR A 72 -9.27 20.82 -4.00
N LEU A 73 -8.08 20.71 -4.59
CA LEU A 73 -7.83 21.08 -5.99
C LEU A 73 -8.27 19.97 -6.96
N PRO A 74 -8.97 20.30 -8.07
CA PRO A 74 -9.35 19.29 -9.06
C PRO A 74 -8.12 18.60 -9.68
N ILE A 75 -8.11 17.27 -9.68
CA ILE A 75 -7.07 16.49 -10.36
C ILE A 75 -7.59 16.09 -11.74
N ASN A 76 -6.94 16.53 -12.82
CA ASN A 76 -7.41 16.33 -14.20
C ASN A 76 -8.89 16.71 -14.41
N GLY A 77 -9.33 17.79 -13.75
CA GLY A 77 -10.72 18.26 -13.80
C GLY A 77 -11.71 17.46 -12.94
N ILE A 78 -11.26 16.42 -12.25
CA ILE A 78 -12.08 15.62 -11.33
C ILE A 78 -12.06 16.28 -9.96
N LYS A 79 -13.25 16.63 -9.46
CA LYS A 79 -13.45 17.11 -8.09
C LYS A 79 -13.67 15.92 -7.16
N PRO A 80 -13.23 16.02 -5.89
CA PRO A 80 -13.50 14.96 -4.96
C PRO A 80 -14.93 15.05 -4.41
N ILE A 81 -15.38 13.95 -3.82
CA ILE A 81 -16.67 13.83 -3.13
C ILE A 81 -16.44 13.30 -1.73
N GLY A 82 -17.19 13.79 -0.74
CA GLY A 82 -17.01 13.37 0.65
C GLY A 82 -17.43 14.44 1.64
N ASN A 83 -16.88 14.33 2.85
CA ASN A 83 -17.06 15.33 3.89
C ASN A 83 -15.73 16.10 4.05
N PRO A 84 -15.68 17.40 3.70
CA PRO A 84 -14.48 18.21 3.82
C PRO A 84 -13.88 18.24 5.23
N LEU A 85 -14.70 18.09 6.27
CA LEU A 85 -14.25 18.08 7.67
C LEU A 85 -13.58 16.77 8.11
N HIS A 86 -13.53 15.76 7.23
CA HIS A 86 -12.90 14.47 7.49
C HIS A 86 -12.01 14.03 6.34
N GLU A 87 -12.60 13.57 5.25
CA GLU A 87 -11.88 13.09 4.09
C GLU A 87 -12.73 13.24 2.84
N MET A 88 -12.03 13.53 1.74
CA MET A 88 -12.59 13.71 0.43
C MET A 88 -11.96 12.69 -0.52
N THR A 89 -12.78 12.06 -1.35
CA THR A 89 -12.34 11.01 -2.28
C THR A 89 -12.47 11.47 -3.71
N TYR A 90 -11.35 11.48 -4.43
CA TYR A 90 -11.31 11.51 -5.89
C TYR A 90 -11.57 10.11 -6.43
N ARG A 91 -12.51 9.98 -7.37
CA ARG A 91 -12.83 8.70 -8.01
C ARG A 91 -12.59 8.78 -9.51
N LYS A 92 -12.23 7.63 -10.10
CA LYS A 92 -12.02 7.47 -11.56
C LYS A 92 -10.92 8.41 -12.10
N LEU A 93 -9.86 8.62 -11.31
CA LEU A 93 -8.71 9.45 -11.68
C LEU A 93 -8.05 8.98 -12.99
N ASN A 94 -7.87 7.67 -13.15
CA ASN A 94 -7.21 7.06 -14.31
C ASN A 94 -5.88 7.74 -14.67
N LEU A 95 -5.14 8.21 -13.65
CA LEU A 95 -3.83 8.82 -13.84
C LEU A 95 -2.80 7.72 -14.03
N ILE A 96 -2.01 7.81 -15.09
CA ILE A 96 -0.86 6.92 -15.28
C ILE A 96 0.18 7.27 -14.22
N ILE A 97 0.66 6.27 -13.49
CA ILE A 97 1.72 6.43 -12.50
C ILE A 97 3.02 5.91 -13.13
N PRO A 98 3.99 6.77 -13.47
CA PRO A 98 5.22 6.38 -14.15
C PRO A 98 6.26 5.77 -13.20
N PHE A 99 5.80 5.04 -12.18
CA PHE A 99 6.65 4.42 -11.15
C PHE A 99 7.65 3.45 -11.77
N THR A 100 8.91 3.55 -11.34
CA THR A 100 9.96 2.58 -11.62
C THR A 100 10.47 2.00 -10.30
N GLY A 101 10.43 0.67 -10.19
CA GLY A 101 10.82 -0.01 -8.96
C GLY A 101 10.17 -1.37 -8.83
N LYS A 102 10.06 -1.84 -7.61
CA LYS A 102 9.36 -3.07 -7.24
C LYS A 102 8.35 -2.77 -6.14
N ILE A 103 7.20 -3.43 -6.22
CA ILE A 103 6.19 -3.43 -5.16
C ILE A 103 5.92 -4.87 -4.73
N ARG A 104 5.62 -5.05 -3.44
CA ARG A 104 5.15 -6.30 -2.87
C ARG A 104 3.68 -6.15 -2.50
N LEU A 105 2.86 -6.98 -3.13
CA LEU A 105 1.41 -6.99 -2.99
C LEU A 105 0.96 -8.28 -2.32
N ALA A 106 0.11 -8.17 -1.29
CA ALA A 106 -0.43 -9.34 -0.63
C ALA A 106 -1.96 -9.32 -0.54
N ARG A 107 -2.57 -10.49 -0.45
CA ARG A 107 -4.03 -10.62 -0.31
C ARG A 107 -4.42 -11.85 0.49
N ASN A 108 -5.69 -11.90 0.89
CA ASN A 108 -6.25 -12.93 1.75
C ASN A 108 -5.49 -13.00 3.08
N PHE A 109 -5.65 -11.93 3.86
CA PHE A 109 -5.07 -11.83 5.19
C PHE A 109 -5.61 -12.92 6.12
N LEU A 110 -4.70 -13.57 6.85
CA LEU A 110 -5.00 -14.62 7.81
C LEU A 110 -5.09 -14.00 9.20
N ASN A 111 -6.32 -13.80 9.69
CA ASN A 111 -6.61 -13.10 10.95
C ASN A 111 -5.86 -13.64 12.18
N GLU A 112 -5.47 -14.92 12.17
CA GLU A 112 -4.69 -15.56 13.24
C GLU A 112 -3.31 -14.93 13.45
N TYR A 113 -2.82 -14.16 12.47
CA TYR A 113 -1.49 -13.54 12.48
C TYR A 113 -1.56 -12.00 12.53
N TYR A 114 -2.68 -11.46 13.00
CA TYR A 114 -2.90 -10.02 13.13
C TYR A 114 -1.96 -9.34 14.11
N VAL A 115 -1.29 -8.30 13.63
CA VAL A 115 -0.52 -7.38 14.46
C VAL A 115 -1.27 -6.08 14.63
N HIS A 116 -1.35 -5.58 15.86
CA HIS A 116 -2.05 -4.32 16.15
C HIS A 116 -1.29 -3.07 15.65
N MET A 117 -0.02 -3.20 15.29
CA MET A 117 0.90 -2.10 15.03
C MET A 117 1.65 -2.30 13.70
N GLY A 118 1.76 -1.24 12.89
CA GLY A 118 2.49 -1.27 11.61
C GLY A 118 1.69 -1.85 10.44
N PHE A 119 2.41 -2.23 9.38
CA PHE A 119 1.94 -3.09 8.29
C PHE A 119 1.92 -4.55 8.74
N GLN A 120 0.99 -5.32 8.18
CA GLN A 120 0.97 -6.75 8.43
C GLN A 120 2.13 -7.44 7.70
N SER A 121 2.77 -8.39 8.35
CA SER A 121 3.91 -9.08 7.76
C SER A 121 3.50 -9.91 6.54
N PRO A 122 4.40 -10.11 5.54
CA PRO A 122 4.06 -10.83 4.31
C PRO A 122 3.55 -12.26 4.53
N TRP A 123 4.05 -12.96 5.55
CA TRP A 123 3.64 -14.32 5.90
C TRP A 123 2.23 -14.43 6.50
N ALA A 124 1.61 -13.32 6.86
CA ALA A 124 0.24 -13.29 7.33
C ALA A 124 -0.80 -13.30 6.20
N TYR A 125 -0.37 -13.55 4.95
CA TYR A 125 -1.23 -13.57 3.77
C TYR A 125 -1.09 -14.87 3.00
N GLU A 126 -2.18 -15.34 2.39
CA GLU A 126 -2.13 -16.55 1.54
C GLU A 126 -1.43 -16.32 0.21
N THR A 127 -1.46 -15.09 -0.31
CA THR A 127 -0.85 -14.77 -1.60
C THR A 127 0.05 -13.55 -1.45
N VAL A 128 1.31 -13.68 -1.88
CA VAL A 128 2.30 -12.60 -1.91
C VAL A 128 2.96 -12.55 -3.28
N LEU A 129 2.89 -11.39 -3.93
CA LEU A 129 3.45 -11.16 -5.27
C LEU A 129 4.46 -10.01 -5.22
N ASP A 130 5.65 -10.25 -5.77
CA ASP A 130 6.61 -9.19 -6.08
C ASP A 130 6.40 -8.80 -7.55
N ILE A 131 6.11 -7.52 -7.79
CA ILE A 131 5.88 -6.98 -9.14
C ILE A 131 6.97 -5.95 -9.44
N THR A 132 7.74 -6.19 -10.49
CA THR A 132 8.72 -5.24 -11.00
C THR A 132 8.05 -4.36 -12.05
N ILE A 133 8.19 -3.04 -11.90
CA ILE A 133 7.54 -2.04 -12.73
C ILE A 133 8.60 -1.07 -13.27
N LYS A 134 8.49 -0.72 -14.55
CA LYS A 134 9.34 0.30 -15.19
C LYS A 134 8.46 1.28 -15.95
N GLU A 135 8.58 2.56 -15.63
CA GLU A 135 7.79 3.65 -16.24
C GLU A 135 6.29 3.34 -16.21
N GLY A 136 5.81 2.81 -15.09
CA GLY A 136 4.41 2.42 -14.88
C GLY A 136 3.99 1.11 -15.56
N LYS A 137 4.88 0.41 -16.27
CA LYS A 137 4.59 -0.88 -16.92
C LYS A 137 5.11 -2.06 -16.13
N VAL A 138 4.30 -3.11 -15.97
CA VAL A 138 4.74 -4.37 -15.37
C VAL A 138 5.76 -5.05 -16.27
N ILE A 139 6.92 -5.40 -15.71
CA ILE A 139 8.02 -6.07 -16.42
C ILE A 139 8.17 -7.51 -15.95
N ASP A 140 7.95 -7.77 -14.67
CA ASP A 140 8.09 -9.11 -14.08
C ASP A 140 7.13 -9.28 -12.90
N ILE A 141 6.69 -10.52 -12.68
CA ILE A 141 5.85 -10.91 -11.55
C ILE A 141 6.39 -12.20 -10.98
N LYS A 142 6.83 -12.15 -9.73
CA LYS A 142 7.28 -13.31 -8.97
C LYS A 142 6.28 -13.63 -7.88
N ASP A 143 5.73 -14.84 -7.92
CA ASP A 143 4.92 -15.37 -6.82
C ASP A 143 5.84 -15.86 -5.68
N ARG A 144 5.68 -15.26 -4.50
CA ARG A 144 6.47 -15.54 -3.28
C ARG A 144 5.62 -16.24 -2.21
N SER A 145 4.39 -16.64 -2.53
CA SER A 145 3.41 -17.13 -1.55
C SER A 145 3.90 -18.36 -0.78
N GLU A 146 4.43 -19.36 -1.49
CA GLU A 146 4.92 -20.59 -0.84
C GLU A 146 6.19 -20.34 -0.01
N GLU A 147 7.05 -19.42 -0.44
CA GLU A 147 8.27 -19.08 0.29
C GLU A 147 7.97 -18.41 1.63
N PHE A 148 7.08 -17.41 1.64
CA PHE A 148 6.66 -16.78 2.88
C PHE A 148 5.90 -17.72 3.81
N LYS A 149 5.14 -18.67 3.25
CA LYS A 149 4.49 -19.73 4.01
C LYS A 149 5.48 -20.67 4.69
N LEU A 150 6.55 -21.07 4.00
CA LEU A 150 7.61 -21.91 4.57
C LEU A 150 8.41 -21.17 5.65
N LYS A 151 8.80 -19.93 5.37
CA LYS A 151 9.51 -19.08 6.35
C LYS A 151 8.71 -18.93 7.65
N TRP A 152 7.39 -18.82 7.57
CA TRP A 152 6.54 -18.81 8.75
C TRP A 152 6.56 -20.11 9.53
N GLN A 153 6.55 -21.27 8.85
CA GLN A 153 6.64 -22.56 9.53
C GLN A 153 7.96 -22.70 10.29
N GLU A 154 9.05 -22.17 9.75
CA GLU A 154 10.36 -22.12 10.41
C GLU A 154 10.34 -21.19 11.63
N ILE A 155 9.82 -19.97 11.48
CA ILE A 155 9.68 -19.00 12.58
C ILE A 155 8.80 -19.58 13.70
N LYS A 156 7.70 -20.27 13.38
CA LYS A 156 6.80 -20.85 14.37
C LYS A 156 7.45 -21.99 15.17
N GLN A 157 8.43 -22.68 14.59
CA GLN A 157 9.16 -23.76 15.26
C GLN A 157 10.28 -23.23 16.16
N GLN A 158 10.77 -22.03 15.91
CA GLN A 158 11.74 -21.34 16.75
C GLN A 158 10.96 -20.48 17.77
N GLU A 159 11.19 -20.65 19.08
CA GLU A 159 10.58 -19.72 20.06
C GLU A 159 10.95 -18.28 19.69
N ILE A 160 9.96 -17.38 19.59
CA ILE A 160 10.14 -15.97 19.24
C ILE A 160 10.98 -15.32 20.35
N ASN A 161 12.29 -15.40 20.21
CA ASN A 161 13.24 -14.93 21.22
C ASN A 161 13.50 -13.42 21.14
N ASN A 162 12.93 -12.71 20.16
CA ASN A 162 13.11 -11.26 20.05
C ASN A 162 11.88 -10.53 19.49
N VAL A 163 11.01 -10.10 20.41
CA VAL A 163 9.77 -9.35 20.10
C VAL A 163 10.06 -7.95 19.52
N VAL A 164 11.25 -7.39 19.79
CA VAL A 164 11.61 -6.02 19.38
C VAL A 164 11.89 -5.92 17.88
N ASP A 165 12.62 -6.89 17.32
CA ASP A 165 12.94 -6.91 15.89
C ASP A 165 11.66 -7.05 15.05
N TRP A 166 10.74 -7.91 15.50
CA TRP A 166 9.44 -8.11 14.87
C TRP A 166 8.56 -6.85 14.84
N ILE A 167 8.63 -6.01 15.88
CA ILE A 167 7.90 -4.74 15.92
C ILE A 167 8.48 -3.76 14.89
N ASN A 168 9.80 -3.66 14.79
CA ASN A 168 10.44 -2.73 13.86
C ASN A 168 10.16 -3.10 12.40
N ASP A 169 10.21 -4.38 12.07
CA ASP A 169 9.89 -4.88 10.72
C ASP A 169 8.45 -4.57 10.32
N ALA A 170 7.50 -4.70 11.27
CA ALA A 170 6.11 -4.37 11.00
C ALA A 170 5.92 -2.90 10.61
N PHE A 171 6.77 -1.96 11.03
CA PHE A 171 6.64 -0.55 10.64
C PHE A 171 7.34 -0.20 9.31
N SER A 172 7.98 -1.16 8.65
CA SER A 172 8.73 -0.93 7.42
C SER A 172 8.04 -1.52 6.20
N LEU A 173 8.06 -0.78 5.08
CA LEU A 173 7.75 -1.30 3.74
C LEU A 173 9.01 -1.66 2.95
N ASP A 174 10.19 -1.59 3.59
CA ASP A 174 11.44 -1.94 2.94
C ASP A 174 11.43 -3.43 2.56
N MET A 175 11.73 -3.72 1.30
CA MET A 175 11.79 -5.08 0.78
C MET A 175 13.16 -5.75 0.99
N ASP A 176 14.16 -5.02 1.47
CA ASP A 176 15.49 -5.58 1.80
C ASP A 176 15.51 -6.28 3.17
N LEU A 177 14.46 -6.13 3.97
CA LEU A 177 14.17 -6.94 5.14
C LEU A 177 13.58 -8.28 4.67
N GLU A 178 14.44 -9.24 4.31
CA GLU A 178 14.04 -10.63 4.12
C GLU A 178 14.19 -11.42 5.42
#